data_AF-A0A4Q4CLB1-F1
#
_entry.id   AF-A0A4Q4CLB1-F1
#
_cell.length_a   1.000
_cell.length_b   1.000
_cell.length_c   1.000
_cell.angle_alpha   90.00
_cell.angle_beta   90.00
_cell.angle_gamma   90.00
#
_symmetry.space_group_name_H-M   'P 1'
#
loop_
_entity.id
_entity.type
_entity.pdbx_description
1 polymer ?
#
loop_
_entity_poly.entity_id
_entity_poly.type
_entity_poly.pdbx_seq_one_letter_code
_entity_poly.pdbx_strand_id
1 'polypeptide(L)' 'ARLRAGGLEEVGDASVYGTLRRLYSAGALTSYVVPSEEGPHRKYYGITPQGRAMLENQRKVWTEFARTMNQLLRGEAA' A
#
# COMPACT_ATOMS: atom_id res chain seq x y z
N ALA A 1 3.00 0.11 13.52
CA ALA A 1 3.34 -1.20 14.13
C ALA A 1 3.53 -2.31 13.07
N ARG A 2 2.50 -2.70 12.30
CA ARG A 2 2.59 -3.85 11.37
C ARG A 2 3.59 -3.70 10.20
N LEU A 3 3.71 -2.53 9.59
CA LEU A 3 4.67 -2.30 8.49
C LEU A 3 6.13 -2.39 8.96
N ARG A 4 6.44 -1.76 10.09
CA ARG A 4 7.78 -1.86 10.71
C ARG A 4 8.11 -3.30 11.10
N ALA A 5 7.18 -4.03 11.71
CA ALA A 5 7.35 -5.45 12.00
C ALA A 5 7.55 -6.32 10.74
N GLY A 6 7.14 -5.83 9.56
CA GLY A 6 7.41 -6.46 8.27
C GLY A 6 8.73 -6.01 7.62
N GLY A 7 9.63 -5.36 8.36
CA GLY A 7 10.94 -4.90 7.87
C GLY A 7 10.94 -3.52 7.20
N LEU A 8 9.81 -2.80 7.21
CA LEU A 8 9.70 -1.44 6.63
C LEU A 8 9.90 -0.37 7.72
N GLU A 9 11.09 -0.32 8.31
CA GLU A 9 11.41 0.56 9.44
C GLU A 9 11.35 2.05 9.08
N GLU A 10 11.80 2.40 7.88
CA GLU A 10 11.85 3.77 7.34
C GLU A 10 10.48 4.34 6.94
N VAL A 11 9.41 3.53 6.98
CA VAL A 11 8.07 4.01 6.62
C VAL A 11 7.47 4.78 7.80
N GLY A 12 7.63 6.11 7.74
CA GLY A 12 7.04 7.06 8.67
C GLY A 12 5.59 7.44 8.37
N ASP A 13 4.92 8.04 9.36
CA ASP A 13 3.49 8.39 9.29
C ASP A 13 3.18 9.39 8.16
N ALA A 14 4.07 10.34 7.89
CA ALA A 14 3.91 11.28 6.78
C ALA A 14 3.89 10.58 5.41
N SER A 15 4.75 9.57 5.21
CA SER A 15 4.80 8.76 3.99
C SER A 15 3.55 7.91 3.81
N VAL A 16 3.03 7.34 4.90
CA VAL A 16 1.77 6.59 4.91
C VAL A 16 0.61 7.51 4.54
N TYR A 17 0.51 8.67 5.20
CA TYR A 17 -0.59 9.61 4.98
C TYR A 17 -0.61 10.15 3.54
N GLY A 18 0.55 10.55 3.01
CA GLY A 18 0.67 11.02 1.63
C GLY A 18 0.24 9.94 0.62
N THR A 19 0.58 8.68 0.89
CA THR A 19 0.18 7.54 0.05
C THR A 19 -1.32 7.29 0.12
N LEU A 20 -1.90 7.25 1.32
CA LEU A 20 -3.36 7.10 1.49
C LEU A 20 -4.14 8.22 0.79
N ARG A 21 -3.66 9.47 0.89
CA ARG A 21 -4.28 10.62 0.21
C ARG A 21 -4.25 10.45 -1.30
N ARG A 22 -3.12 10.05 -1.88
CA ARG A 22 -3.01 9.81 -3.34
C ARG A 22 -3.92 8.67 -3.80
N LEU A 23 -3.96 7.57 -3.06
CA LEU A 23 -4.83 6.42 -3.38
C LEU A 23 -6.31 6.76 -3.28
N TYR A 24 -6.70 7.57 -2.29
CA TYR A 24 -8.05 8.10 -2.18
C TYR A 24 -8.39 9.01 -3.37
N SER A 25 -7.52 9.97 -3.71
CA SER A 25 -7.73 10.86 -4.86
C SER A 25 -7.81 10.09 -6.19
N ALA A 26 -7.17 8.94 -6.30
CA ALA A 26 -7.22 8.07 -7.48
C ALA A 26 -8.47 7.14 -7.52
N GLY A 27 -9.36 7.20 -6.52
CA GLY A 27 -10.55 6.33 -6.42
C GLY A 27 -10.27 4.91 -5.94
N ALA A 28 -9.03 4.59 -5.58
CA ALA A 28 -8.65 3.26 -5.08
C ALA A 28 -9.14 3.03 -3.64
N LEU A 29 -9.38 4.09 -2.88
CA LEU A 29 -9.88 4.02 -1.51
C LEU A 29 -11.14 4.87 -1.35
N THR A 30 -12.04 4.43 -0.46
CA THR A 30 -13.05 5.27 0.18
C THR A 30 -12.53 5.75 1.53
N SER A 31 -13.16 6.77 2.09
CA SER A 31 -12.87 7.20 3.47
C SER A 31 -14.13 7.51 4.24
N TYR A 32 -14.12 7.17 5.52
CA TYR A 32 -15.18 7.52 6.45
C TYR A 32 -14.57 7.99 7.76
N VAL A 33 -15.28 8.87 8.45
CA VAL A 33 -14.86 9.42 9.73
C VAL A 33 -15.65 8.72 10.82
N VAL A 34 -14.95 8.15 11.79
CA VAL A 34 -15.58 7.53 12.96
C VAL A 34 -15.44 8.51 14.13
N PRO A 35 -16.57 8.90 14.77
CA PRO A 35 -16.53 9.64 16.01
C PRO A 35 -15.73 8.89 17.07
N SER A 36 -14.89 9.61 17.81
CA SER A 36 -14.22 9.07 18.99
C SER A 36 -14.93 9.66 20.20
N GLU A 37 -15.30 8.83 21.18
CA GLU A 37 -15.92 9.31 22.44
C GLU A 37 -14.93 10.13 23.27
N GLU A 38 -13.64 9.79 23.19
CA GLU A 38 -12.53 10.55 23.76
C GLU A 38 -11.47 10.76 22.65
N GLY A 39 -11.27 12.01 22.21
CA GLY A 39 -10.21 12.40 21.29
C GLY A 39 -10.65 12.80 19.85
N PRO A 40 -9.70 13.18 18.98
CA PRO A 40 -10.01 13.65 17.64
C PRO A 40 -10.60 12.54 16.76
N HIS A 41 -11.55 12.92 15.90
CA HIS A 41 -12.17 12.00 14.95
C HIS A 41 -11.14 11.27 14.09
N ARG A 42 -11.29 9.95 13.98
CA ARG A 42 -10.37 9.11 13.21
C ARG A 42 -10.91 8.90 11.81
N LYS A 43 -10.06 9.19 10.82
CA LYS A 43 -10.37 8.91 9.41
C LYS A 43 -9.91 7.49 9.07
N TYR A 44 -10.85 6.65 8.68
CA TYR A 44 -10.60 5.29 8.21
C TYR A 44 -10.70 5.23 6.69
N TYR A 45 -9.93 4.31 6.10
CA TYR A 45 -9.93 4.07 4.66
C TYR A 45 -10.40 2.64 4.37
N GLY A 46 -11.26 2.50 3.36
CA GLY A 46 -11.68 1.20 2.82
C GLY A 46 -11.21 1.04 1.38
N ILE A 47 -10.82 -0.16 0.97
CA ILE A 47 -10.43 -0.41 -0.42
C ILE A 47 -11.67 -0.59 -1.31
N THR A 48 -11.70 0.12 -2.45
CA THR A 48 -12.80 0.04 -3.41
C THR A 48 -12.65 -1.18 -4.34
N PRO A 49 -13.68 -1.57 -5.11
CA PRO A 49 -13.52 -2.57 -6.17
C PRO A 49 -12.43 -2.20 -7.18
N GLN A 50 -12.36 -0.92 -7.59
CA GLN A 50 -11.29 -0.40 -8.44
C GLN A 50 -9.92 -0.54 -7.78
N GLY A 51 -9.81 -0.18 -6.50
CA GLY A 51 -8.57 -0.31 -5.73
C GLY A 51 -8.11 -1.76 -5.62
N ARG A 52 -9.03 -2.72 -5.48
CA ARG A 52 -8.72 -4.15 -5.51
C ARG A 52 -8.18 -4.60 -6.87
N ALA A 53 -8.80 -4.18 -7.97
CA ALA A 53 -8.31 -4.48 -9.32
C ALA A 53 -6.91 -3.88 -9.57
N MET A 54 -6.69 -2.65 -9.12
CA MET A 54 -5.39 -1.98 -9.21
C MET A 54 -4.32 -2.72 -8.39
N LEU A 55 -4.63 -3.10 -7.15
CA LEU A 55 -3.73 -3.86 -6.29
C LEU A 55 -3.35 -5.21 -6.91
N GLU A 56 -4.31 -5.92 -7.50
CA GLU A 56 -4.06 -7.20 -8.17
C GLU A 56 -3.12 -7.04 -9.36
N ASN A 57 -3.34 -6.01 -10.19
CA ASN A 57 -2.44 -5.72 -11.30
C ASN A 57 -1.02 -5.36 -10.82
N GLN A 58 -0.92 -4.50 -9.80
CA GLN A 58 0.38 -4.12 -9.22
C GLN A 58 1.14 -5.30 -8.64
N ARG A 59 0.43 -6.27 -8.02
CA ARG A 59 1.05 -7.50 -7.53
C ARG A 59 1.66 -8.32 -8.66
N LYS A 60 0.92 -8.50 -9.76
CA LYS A 60 1.43 -9.24 -10.93
C LYS A 60 2.71 -8.61 -11.48
N VAL A 61 2.66 -7.29 -11.73
CA VAL A 61 3.81 -6.52 -12.22
C VAL A 61 5.00 -6.64 -11.28
N TRP A 62 4.78 -6.48 -9.97
CA TRP A 62 5.84 -6.60 -8.98
C TRP A 62 6.44 -8.01 -8.93
N THR A 63 5.60 -9.04 -8.95
CA THR A 63 6.06 -10.44 -8.92
C THR A 63 6.89 -10.78 -10.15
N GLU A 64 6.50 -10.33 -11.34
CA GLU A 64 7.26 -10.52 -12.58
C GLU A 64 8.61 -9.79 -12.54
N PHE A 65 8.60 -8.54 -12.10
CA PHE A 65 9.82 -7.76 -11.93
C PHE A 65 10.78 -8.42 -10.94
N ALA A 66 10.30 -8.77 -9.75
CA ALA A 66 11.10 -9.40 -8.71
C ALA A 66 11.65 -10.75 -9.17
N ARG A 67 10.87 -11.56 -9.89
CA ARG A 67 11.33 -12.82 -10.48
C ARG A 67 12.50 -12.58 -11.43
N THR A 68 12.35 -11.64 -12.35
CA THR A 68 13.37 -11.30 -13.35
C THR A 68 14.66 -10.83 -12.68
N MET A 69 14.55 -9.92 -11.72
CA MET A 69 15.71 -9.43 -10.95
C MET A 69 16.41 -10.55 -10.17
N ASN A 70 15.65 -11.45 -9.56
CA ASN A 70 16.22 -12.60 -8.83
C ASN A 70 16.97 -13.55 -9.75
N GLN A 71 16.47 -13.81 -10.97
CA GLN A 71 17.17 -14.63 -11.97
C GLN A 71 18.48 -13.97 -12.41
N LEU A 72 18.46 -12.66 -12.67
CA LEU A 72 19.65 -11.88 -13.03
C LEU A 72 20.72 -11.95 -11.92
N LEU A 73 20.33 -11.74 -10.66
CA LEU A 73 21.25 -11.77 -9.53
C LEU A 73 21.84 -13.15 -9.24
N ARG A 74 21.15 -14.23 -9.65
CA ARG A 74 21.66 -15.61 -9.53
C ARG A 74 22.51 -16.06 -10.72
N GLY A 75 22.61 -15.23 -11.77
CA GLY A 75 23.24 -15.63 -13.03
C GLY A 75 22.45 -16.70 -13.79
N GLU A 76 21.15 -16.82 -13.51
CA GLU A 76 20.23 -17.75 -14.19
C GLU A 76 19.52 -17.09 -15.39
N ALA A 77 19.68 -15.78 -15.55
CA ALA A 77 19.26 -15.07 -16.74
C ALA A 77 20.30 -15.32 -17.85
N ALA A 78 19.86 -16.00 -18.91
CA ALA A 78 20.66 -16.24 -20.11
C ALA A 78 20.96 -14.95 -20.89
#